data_AF-A0A975EIV3-F1
#
_entry.id   AF-A0A975EIV3-F1
#
_cell.length_a   1.000
_cell.length_b   1.000
_cell.length_c   1.000
_cell.angle_alpha   90.00
_cell.angle_beta   90.00
_cell.angle_gamma   90.00
#
_symmetry.space_group_name_H-M   'P 1'
#
loop_
_entity.id
_entity.type
_entity.pdbx_description
1 polymer ?
#
loop_
_entity_poly.entity_id
_entity_poly.type
_entity_poly.pdbx_seq_one_letter_code
_entity_poly.pdbx_strand_id
1 'polypeptide(L)' 'MNLLIIILVLLLLFGGGGFYFGGPIIGGSGLGLILLICLVIYLMGGFRNSKG' A
#
# COMPACT_ATOMS: atom_id res chain seq x y z
N MET A 1 -7.00 1.49 18.56
CA MET A 1 -7.30 1.45 17.11
C MET A 1 -6.68 0.18 16.55
N ASN A 2 -7.52 -0.80 16.19
CA ASN A 2 -7.05 -2.13 15.80
C ASN A 2 -6.22 -2.06 14.51
N LEU A 3 -5.08 -2.75 14.45
CA LEU A 3 -4.14 -2.67 13.32
C LEU A 3 -4.81 -3.09 11.99
N LEU A 4 -5.76 -4.03 12.07
CA LEU A 4 -6.62 -4.41 10.94
C LEU A 4 -7.42 -3.25 10.35
N ILE A 5 -7.94 -2.35 11.19
CA ILE A 5 -8.75 -1.20 10.75
C ILE A 5 -7.87 -0.19 10.02
N ILE A 6 -6.64 0.02 10.50
CA ILE A 6 -5.67 0.91 9.87
C ILE A 6 -5.34 0.41 8.46
N ILE A 7 -5.11 -0.90 8.29
CA ILE A 7 -4.81 -1.50 6.98
C ILE A 7 -5.98 -1.34 6.00
N LEU A 8 -7.21 -1.58 6.43
CA LEU A 8 -8.40 -1.44 5.56
C LEU A 8 -8.63 0.00 5.11
N VAL A 9 -8.41 0.96 6.00
CA VAL A 9 -8.53 2.39 5.67
C VAL A 9 -7.43 2.81 4.70
N LEU A 10 -6.20 2.34 4.88
CA LEU A 10 -5.11 2.59 3.95
C LEU A 10 -5.38 1.97 2.57
N LEU A 11 -5.92 0.75 2.53
CA LEU A 11 -6.31 0.08 1.28
C LEU A 11 -7.41 0.86 0.55
N LEU A 12 -8.39 1.39 1.29
CA LEU A 12 -9.52 2.14 0.72
C LEU A 12 -9.13 3.56 0.27
N LEU A 13 -8.27 4.24 1.04
CA LEU A 13 -7.81 5.61 0.74
C LEU A 13 -6.72 5.65 -0.34
N PHE A 14 -5.79 4.70 -0.34
CA PHE A 14 -4.67 4.69 -1.28
C PHE A 14 -4.85 3.73 -2.46
N GLY A 15 -5.67 2.67 -2.34
CA GLY A 15 -6.00 1.72 -3.42
C GLY A 15 -7.33 2.03 -4.14
N GLY A 16 -7.84 3.25 -3.96
CA GLY A 16 -9.20 3.72 -4.26
C GLY A 16 -9.92 2.99 -5.39
N GLY A 17 -10.97 2.24 -5.05
CA GLY A 17 -12.00 1.70 -5.96
C GLY A 17 -11.56 0.66 -7.00
N GLY A 18 -10.38 0.81 -7.61
CA GLY A 18 -9.86 0.00 -8.71
C GLY A 18 -9.46 -1.40 -8.33
N PHE A 19 -8.93 -1.57 -7.12
CA PHE A 19 -8.61 -2.90 -6.59
C PHE A 19 -9.82 -3.82 -6.52
N TYR A 20 -11.00 -3.23 -6.30
CA TYR A 20 -12.24 -3.98 -6.13
C TYR A 20 -12.98 -4.19 -7.46
N PHE A 21 -12.87 -3.25 -8.42
CA PHE A 21 -13.68 -3.26 -9.65
C PHE A 21 -12.97 -3.66 -10.95
N GLY A 22 -11.63 -3.72 -11.00
CA GLY A 22 -10.93 -4.07 -12.26
C GLY A 22 -9.43 -4.31 -12.13
N GLY A 23 -8.95 -4.47 -10.90
CA GLY A 23 -7.54 -4.55 -10.61
C GLY A 23 -6.80 -3.24 -10.89
N PRO A 24 -5.46 -3.29 -10.80
CA PRO A 24 -4.66 -2.09 -10.70
C PRO A 24 -4.74 -1.09 -11.87
N ILE A 25 -5.08 -1.60 -13.05
CA ILE A 25 -4.98 -0.89 -14.32
C ILE A 25 -6.18 0.06 -14.51
N ILE A 26 -7.33 -0.25 -13.93
CA ILE A 26 -8.60 0.41 -14.27
C ILE A 26 -9.03 1.44 -13.23
N GLY A 27 -8.68 1.30 -11.95
CA GLY A 27 -8.98 2.32 -10.95
C GLY A 27 -7.73 2.85 -10.26
N GLY A 28 -7.12 3.87 -10.87
CA GLY A 28 -6.23 4.85 -10.23
C GLY A 28 -5.05 4.31 -9.42
N SER A 29 -4.71 3.03 -9.52
CA SER A 29 -4.00 2.34 -8.45
C SER A 29 -2.48 2.36 -8.57
N GLY A 30 -1.92 2.89 -9.66
CA GLY A 30 -0.48 2.82 -9.91
C GLY A 30 0.33 3.32 -8.72
N LEU A 31 0.01 4.51 -8.21
CA LEU A 31 0.67 5.06 -7.03
C LEU A 31 0.30 4.35 -5.73
N GLY A 32 -0.97 3.95 -5.56
CA GLY A 32 -1.43 3.21 -4.38
C GLY A 32 -0.73 1.88 -4.19
N LEU A 33 -0.57 1.14 -5.29
CA LEU A 33 0.19 -0.10 -5.33
C LEU A 33 1.65 0.11 -5.00
N ILE A 34 2.28 1.12 -5.63
CA ILE A 34 3.68 1.41 -5.42
C ILE A 34 3.92 1.70 -3.93
N LEU A 35 3.04 2.51 -3.31
CA LEU A 35 3.13 2.80 -1.87
C LEU A 35 2.89 1.56 -1.00
N LEU A 36 1.93 0.71 -1.36
CA LEU A 36 1.66 -0.53 -0.64
C LEU A 36 2.85 -1.50 -0.73
N ILE A 37 3.46 -1.64 -1.91
CA ILE A 37 4.66 -2.45 -2.13
C ILE A 37 5.84 -1.89 -1.30
N CYS A 38 6.08 -0.58 -1.35
CA CYS A 38 7.11 0.06 -0.51
C CYS A 38 6.88 -0.17 0.98
N LEU A 39 5.63 -0.11 1.45
CA LEU A 39 5.28 -0.36 2.84
C LEU A 39 5.54 -1.82 3.25
N VAL A 40 5.18 -2.79 2.41
CA VAL A 40 5.47 -4.21 2.64
C VAL A 40 6.97 -4.45 2.72
N ILE A 41 7.75 -3.86 1.79
CA ILE A 41 9.22 -3.94 1.80
C ILE A 41 9.78 -3.31 3.09
N TYR A 42 9.27 -2.16 3.51
CA TYR A 42 9.66 -1.51 4.76
C TYR A 42 9.39 -2.40 5.99
N LEU A 43 8.21 -3.03 6.07
CA LEU A 43 7.82 -3.92 7.17
C LEU A 43 8.60 -5.24 7.19
N MET A 44 8.97 -5.80 6.03
CA MET A 44 9.92 -6.91 5.93
C MET A 44 11.37 -6.49 6.25
N GLY A 45 11.59 -5.19 6.50
CA GLY A 45 12.86 -4.66 6.96
C GLY A 45 13.77 -4.10 5.85
N GLY A 46 13.22 -3.60 4.77
CA GLY A 46 13.92 -2.80 3.75
C GLY A 46 13.81 -1.28 3.98
N PHE A 47 14.61 -0.48 3.27
CA PHE A 47 14.84 0.98 3.45
C PHE A 47 15.62 1.42 4.70
N ARG A 48 16.30 0.49 5.39
CA ARG A 48 17.26 0.84 6.43
C ARG A 48 18.50 1.45 5.77
N ASN A 49 18.72 2.74 5.96
CA ASN A 49 19.93 3.42 5.49
C ASN A 49 21.11 2.96 6.33
N SER A 50 21.90 2.02 5.82
CA SER A 50 23.20 1.67 6.39
C SER A 50 24.20 2.75 6.00
N LYS A 51 24.16 3.90 6.67
CA LYS A 51 25.37 4.73 6.79
C LYS A 51 26.28 4.03 7.79
N GLY A 52 27.05 3.07 7.27
CA GLY A 52 28.25 2.55 7.92
C GLY A 52 29.45 3.41 7.56
#